data_AF-A0A0A9Z4J9-F1
#
_entry.id   AF-A0A0A9Z4J9-F1
#
_cell.length_a   1.000
_cell.length_b   1.000
_cell.length_c   1.000
_cell.angle_alpha   90.00
_cell.angle_beta   90.00
_cell.angle_gamma   90.00
#
_symmetry.space_group_name_H-M   'P 1'
#
loop_
_entity.id
_entity.type
_entity.pdbx_description
1 polymer ?
#
loop_
_entity_poly.entity_id
_entity_poly.type
_entity_poly.pdbx_seq_one_letter_code
_entity_poly.pdbx_strand_id
1 'polypeptide(L)'
;WRQPAEVVPGVELPQELPWIPRNEQVAGWTYPYYSCKARTWVISYSVNIPVNKHGAKGYLSVDIDISNLQVNQCDPSPDDHDDQILAFKGSHKCHNSTQCHYSYQERPKWSRGSYVCICRPGFYMEQHQVPFLGSIVEAAWLERATNESSKYNDHFLCLPCAEGCKTCEGPKPCLAQYNWPCRIILLSISATCVALTLGLVAYVFHHRRLKVFKVASPIFLCITLLGCAIMYLEMAAIF
;
A
#
# COMPACT_ATOMS: atom_id res chain seq x y z
N TRP A 1 21.26 44.95 -24.32
CA TRP A 1 20.06 45.05 -25.17
C TRP A 1 19.56 43.65 -25.45
N ARG A 2 18.55 43.18 -24.69
CA ARG A 2 17.90 41.89 -24.96
C ARG A 2 17.12 42.04 -26.27
N GLN A 3 17.36 41.14 -27.21
CA GLN A 3 16.56 41.04 -28.43
C GLN A 3 15.10 40.73 -28.02
N PRO A 4 14.10 41.42 -28.57
CA PRO A 4 12.71 41.10 -28.32
C PRO A 4 12.41 39.70 -28.86
N ALA A 5 11.72 38.89 -28.06
CA ALA A 5 11.21 37.60 -28.48
C ALA A 5 10.39 37.77 -29.77
N GLU A 6 10.69 36.95 -30.76
CA GLU A 6 10.01 36.93 -32.05
C GLU A 6 8.56 36.47 -31.83
N VAL A 7 7.64 37.43 -31.74
CA VAL A 7 6.20 37.15 -31.74
C VAL A 7 5.84 36.78 -33.17
N VAL A 8 5.86 35.49 -33.48
CA VAL A 8 5.38 34.97 -34.77
C VAL A 8 3.84 35.04 -34.77
N PRO A 9 3.21 35.95 -35.53
CA PRO A 9 1.76 35.97 -35.63
C PRO A 9 1.37 34.90 -36.65
N GLY A 10 0.95 33.73 -36.18
CA GLY A 10 0.47 32.70 -37.09
C GLY A 10 0.39 31.31 -36.50
N VAL A 11 -0.72 31.05 -35.80
CA VAL A 11 -1.39 29.75 -35.80
C VAL A 11 -2.90 30.01 -35.72
N GLU A 12 -3.61 29.82 -36.83
CA GLU A 12 -5.06 29.54 -36.75
C GLU A 12 -5.20 28.19 -36.05
N LEU A 13 -5.54 28.21 -34.77
CA LEU A 13 -6.06 27.03 -34.09
C LEU A 13 -7.50 26.82 -34.59
N PRO A 14 -7.95 25.56 -34.78
CA PRO A 14 -9.34 25.27 -35.11
C PRO A 14 -10.26 26.01 -34.16
N GLN A 15 -11.28 26.65 -34.72
CA GLN A 15 -12.20 27.56 -34.03
C GLN A 15 -12.99 26.87 -32.89
N GLU A 16 -12.90 25.55 -32.78
CA GLU A 16 -13.41 24.77 -31.66
C GLU A 16 -12.38 23.74 -31.18
N LEU A 17 -11.62 24.10 -30.14
CA LEU A 17 -11.01 23.10 -29.26
C LEU A 17 -12.05 22.74 -28.19
N PRO A 18 -12.36 21.44 -27.98
CA PRO A 18 -13.51 21.00 -27.18
C PRO A 18 -13.44 21.36 -25.68
N TRP A 19 -12.38 22.00 -25.21
CA TRP A 19 -12.14 22.36 -23.81
C TRP A 19 -12.16 23.86 -23.52
N ILE A 20 -12.43 24.74 -24.51
CA ILE A 20 -12.62 26.17 -24.21
C ILE A 20 -13.95 26.31 -23.46
N PRO A 21 -13.97 26.83 -22.22
CA PRO A 21 -15.22 27.02 -21.50
C PRO A 21 -16.13 27.96 -22.31
N ARG A 22 -17.33 27.48 -22.66
CA ARG A 22 -18.36 28.24 -23.41
C ARG A 22 -18.90 29.45 -22.66
N ASN A 23 -18.54 29.61 -21.39
CA ASN A 23 -18.89 30.80 -20.62
C ASN A 23 -17.82 31.86 -20.89
N GLU A 24 -18.26 33.11 -21.05
CA GLU A 24 -17.48 34.33 -21.31
C GLU A 24 -16.42 34.66 -20.23
N GLN A 25 -15.56 33.71 -19.88
CA GLN A 25 -14.44 33.89 -18.97
C GLN A 25 -13.16 34.08 -19.77
N VAL A 26 -12.97 35.37 -20.07
CA VAL A 26 -11.80 36.20 -20.34
C VAL A 26 -10.40 35.58 -20.36
N ALA A 27 -10.03 34.55 -19.58
CA ALA A 27 -8.71 33.92 -19.72
C ALA A 27 -8.64 32.52 -19.10
N GLY A 28 -7.84 31.61 -19.68
CA GLY A 28 -7.69 30.25 -19.16
C GLY A 28 -6.45 29.52 -19.65
N TRP A 29 -6.02 28.52 -18.87
CA TRP A 29 -4.96 27.58 -19.23
C TRP A 29 -5.55 26.38 -19.98
N THR A 30 -4.84 25.88 -20.99
CA THR A 30 -5.13 24.57 -21.60
C THR A 30 -4.58 23.43 -20.75
N TYR A 31 -5.13 22.23 -20.94
CA TYR A 31 -4.40 21.02 -20.54
C TYR A 31 -3.10 20.92 -21.36
N PRO A 32 -2.04 20.32 -20.80
CA PRO A 32 -0.82 20.01 -21.54
C PRO A 32 -1.09 19.23 -22.83
N TYR A 33 -0.53 19.66 -23.95
CA TYR A 33 -0.66 18.98 -25.24
C TYR A 33 0.67 18.99 -26.01
N TYR A 34 0.83 18.04 -26.93
CA TYR A 34 2.04 17.95 -27.75
C TYR A 34 1.85 18.77 -29.04
N SER A 35 2.71 19.77 -29.26
CA SER A 35 2.70 20.57 -30.47
C SER A 35 3.55 19.91 -31.56
N CYS A 36 2.92 19.35 -32.60
CA CYS A 36 3.64 18.70 -33.71
C CYS A 36 4.56 19.67 -34.48
N LYS A 37 4.23 20.96 -34.52
CA LYS A 37 5.02 22.01 -35.21
C LYS A 37 6.30 22.34 -34.42
N ALA A 38 6.17 22.53 -33.12
CA ALA A 38 7.31 22.83 -32.24
C ALA A 38 8.07 21.58 -31.77
N ARG A 39 7.45 20.39 -31.88
CA ARG A 39 7.94 19.11 -31.35
C ARG A 39 8.21 19.14 -29.84
N THR A 40 7.41 19.91 -29.11
CA THR A 40 7.51 20.11 -27.67
C THR A 40 6.15 19.94 -27.02
N TRP A 41 6.17 19.57 -25.73
CA TRP A 41 4.99 19.63 -24.88
C TRP A 41 4.77 21.07 -24.44
N VAL A 42 3.54 21.56 -24.61
CA VAL A 42 3.18 22.95 -24.35
C VAL A 42 1.92 23.06 -23.51
N ILE A 43 1.85 24.11 -22.71
CA ILE A 43 0.61 24.64 -22.13
C ILE A 43 0.39 26.03 -22.67
N SER A 44 -0.86 26.35 -23.00
CA SER A 44 -1.21 27.64 -23.57
C SER A 44 -2.10 28.39 -22.61
N TYR A 45 -1.74 29.63 -22.32
CA TYR A 45 -2.62 30.58 -21.64
C TYR A 45 -3.24 31.51 -22.66
N SER A 46 -4.56 31.47 -22.78
CA SER A 46 -5.29 32.34 -23.69
C SER A 46 -6.11 33.37 -22.91
N VAL A 47 -6.10 34.61 -23.38
CA VAL A 47 -6.89 35.74 -22.84
C VAL A 47 -7.56 36.50 -23.97
N ASN A 48 -8.83 36.86 -23.79
CA ASN A 48 -9.57 37.69 -24.72
C ASN A 48 -9.20 39.16 -24.51
N ILE A 49 -8.87 39.86 -25.60
CA ILE A 49 -8.60 41.29 -25.58
C ILE A 49 -9.96 42.01 -25.69
N PRO A 50 -10.32 42.87 -24.71
CA PRO A 50 -11.59 43.58 -24.73
C PRO A 50 -11.68 44.53 -25.94
N VAL A 51 -12.92 44.73 -26.42
CA VAL A 51 -13.17 45.51 -27.63
C VAL A 51 -12.85 46.99 -27.39
N ASN A 52 -11.89 47.52 -28.14
CA ASN A 52 -11.55 48.95 -28.11
C ASN A 52 -12.62 49.78 -28.86
N LYS A 53 -12.62 51.11 -28.67
CA LYS A 53 -13.55 52.05 -29.35
C LYS A 53 -13.60 51.95 -30.88
N HIS A 54 -12.64 51.26 -31.50
CA HIS A 54 -12.52 51.03 -32.94
C HIS A 54 -13.02 49.64 -33.38
N GLY A 55 -13.69 48.89 -32.50
CA GLY A 55 -14.32 47.61 -32.84
C GLY A 55 -13.36 46.41 -32.99
N ALA A 56 -12.07 46.57 -32.70
CA ALA A 56 -11.11 45.47 -32.78
C ALA A 56 -11.35 44.46 -31.64
N LYS A 57 -11.66 43.21 -32.01
CA LYS A 57 -11.78 42.05 -31.12
C LYS A 57 -10.62 41.10 -31.43
N GLY A 58 -9.93 40.60 -30.41
CA GLY A 58 -8.81 39.69 -30.58
C GLY A 58 -8.61 38.81 -29.34
N TYR A 59 -7.72 37.83 -29.46
CA TYR A 59 -7.27 37.02 -28.33
C TYR A 59 -5.75 36.94 -28.35
N LEU A 60 -5.15 36.89 -27.17
CA LEU A 60 -3.72 36.67 -26.96
C LEU A 60 -3.56 35.27 -26.40
N SER A 61 -2.78 34.42 -27.07
CA SER A 61 -2.37 33.12 -26.55
C SER A 61 -0.87 33.10 -26.35
N VAL A 62 -0.41 32.63 -25.20
CA VAL A 62 1.00 32.44 -24.88
C VAL A 62 1.25 30.95 -24.67
N ASP A 63 2.11 30.38 -25.49
CA ASP A 63 2.50 28.97 -25.41
C ASP A 63 3.80 28.85 -24.59
N ILE A 64 3.79 27.98 -23.59
CA ILE A 64 4.93 27.74 -22.69
C ILE A 64 5.41 26.31 -22.92
N ASP A 65 6.70 26.16 -23.22
CA ASP A 65 7.35 24.85 -23.31
C ASP A 65 7.54 24.25 -21.91
N ILE A 66 6.99 23.05 -21.73
CA ILE A 66 7.02 22.28 -20.49
C ILE A 66 7.71 20.92 -20.67
N SER A 67 8.41 20.72 -21.78
CA SER A 67 9.07 19.45 -22.11
C SER A 67 10.13 19.03 -21.09
N ASN A 68 10.73 20.00 -20.40
CA ASN A 68 11.76 19.77 -19.37
C ASN A 68 11.18 19.57 -17.96
N LEU A 69 9.86 19.73 -17.78
CA LEU A 69 9.21 19.50 -16.49
C LEU A 69 8.89 18.03 -16.29
N GLN A 70 8.88 17.61 -15.03
CA GLN A 70 8.58 16.26 -14.60
C GLN A 70 7.09 16.01 -14.47
N VAL A 71 6.66 14.85 -14.96
CA VAL A 71 5.28 14.36 -14.83
C VAL A 71 5.19 13.51 -13.58
N ASN A 72 4.67 14.10 -12.49
CA ASN A 72 4.35 13.37 -11.26
C ASN A 72 2.83 13.24 -11.10
N GLN A 73 2.35 11.99 -11.04
CA GLN A 73 0.92 11.66 -10.99
C GLN A 73 0.45 11.25 -9.59
N CYS A 74 1.37 11.15 -8.63
CA CYS A 74 1.04 10.86 -7.24
C CYS A 74 0.31 12.03 -6.58
N ASP A 75 -0.26 11.78 -5.41
CA ASP A 75 -0.89 12.83 -4.60
C ASP A 75 0.12 13.94 -4.24
N PRO A 76 -0.36 15.18 -4.04
CA PRO A 76 0.51 16.29 -3.64
C PRO A 76 1.17 16.02 -2.28
N SER A 77 2.47 16.25 -2.20
CA SER A 77 3.30 16.01 -1.02
C SER A 77 4.09 17.27 -0.67
N PRO A 78 4.39 17.54 0.62
CA PRO A 78 5.30 18.62 0.99
C PRO A 78 6.73 18.44 0.43
N ASP A 79 7.12 17.23 0.05
CA ASP A 79 8.42 16.91 -0.56
C ASP A 79 8.44 17.11 -2.09
N ASP A 80 7.40 17.73 -2.66
CA ASP A 80 7.32 17.96 -4.10
C ASP A 80 8.34 19.01 -4.56
N HIS A 81 9.02 18.70 -5.66
CA HIS A 81 9.99 19.59 -6.29
C HIS A 81 9.31 20.61 -7.22
N ASP A 82 9.91 21.80 -7.34
CA ASP A 82 9.44 22.89 -8.20
C ASP A 82 9.46 22.55 -9.72
N ASP A 83 10.16 21.49 -10.11
CA ASP A 83 10.26 21.01 -11.49
C ASP A 83 9.09 20.09 -11.90
N GLN A 84 8.07 19.93 -11.05
CA GLN A 84 6.91 19.06 -11.27
C GLN A 84 5.66 19.83 -11.68
N ILE A 85 4.90 19.28 -12.63
CA ILE A 85 3.64 19.88 -13.07
C ILE A 85 2.49 19.50 -12.12
N LEU A 86 1.87 20.50 -11.49
CA LEU A 86 0.75 20.32 -10.57
C LEU A 86 -0.50 19.71 -11.24
N ALA A 87 -0.71 19.97 -12.54
CA ALA A 87 -1.89 19.53 -13.28
C ALA A 87 -2.08 17.99 -13.34
N PHE A 88 -1.03 17.20 -13.10
CA PHE A 88 -1.09 15.74 -13.12
C PHE A 88 -1.21 15.10 -11.73
N LYS A 89 -1.10 15.87 -10.65
CA LYS A 89 -1.16 15.33 -9.29
C LYS A 89 -2.50 14.64 -9.02
N GLY A 90 -2.44 13.52 -8.30
CA GLY A 90 -3.60 12.68 -7.98
C GLY A 90 -4.20 11.93 -9.18
N SER A 91 -3.55 11.93 -10.35
CA SER A 91 -4.06 11.23 -11.53
C SER A 91 -3.65 9.75 -11.61
N HIS A 92 -2.87 9.25 -10.65
CA HIS A 92 -2.36 7.88 -10.63
C HIS A 92 -3.47 6.83 -10.64
N LYS A 93 -3.11 5.60 -11.04
CA LYS A 93 -3.99 4.43 -11.07
C LYS A 93 -3.60 3.33 -10.09
N CYS A 94 -2.88 3.68 -9.02
CA CYS A 94 -2.65 2.73 -7.92
C CYS A 94 -3.96 2.28 -7.27
N HIS A 95 -4.04 1.00 -6.88
CA HIS A 95 -5.15 0.44 -6.13
C HIS A 95 -5.21 1.02 -4.70
N ASN A 96 -6.38 0.97 -4.04
CA ASN A 96 -6.56 1.51 -2.69
C ASN A 96 -5.66 0.83 -1.63
N SER A 97 -5.31 -0.45 -1.83
CA SER A 97 -4.35 -1.17 -0.96
C SER A 97 -2.87 -0.82 -1.23
N THR A 98 -2.62 0.05 -2.20
CA THR A 98 -1.28 0.55 -2.56
C THR A 98 -1.18 2.07 -2.42
N GLN A 99 0.04 2.57 -2.38
CA GLN A 99 0.40 3.98 -2.32
C GLN A 99 1.30 4.33 -3.50
N CYS A 100 1.07 5.50 -4.08
CA CYS A 100 1.86 6.00 -5.20
C CYS A 100 3.19 6.58 -4.69
N HIS A 101 4.30 6.13 -5.25
CA HIS A 101 5.61 6.71 -5.06
C HIS A 101 6.16 7.19 -6.41
N TYR A 102 6.50 8.47 -6.49
CA TYR A 102 7.06 9.03 -7.70
C TYR A 102 8.47 8.47 -7.96
N SER A 103 8.73 8.06 -9.20
CA SER A 103 10.04 7.54 -9.59
C SER A 103 10.82 8.64 -10.30
N TYR A 104 11.67 9.34 -9.54
CA TYR A 104 12.49 10.43 -10.06
C TYR A 104 13.47 9.91 -11.12
N GLN A 105 13.60 10.66 -12.23
CA GLN A 105 14.53 10.35 -13.31
C GLN A 105 15.43 11.55 -13.57
N GLU A 106 16.75 11.34 -13.57
CA GLU A 106 17.74 12.39 -13.88
C GLU A 106 17.55 12.98 -15.29
N ARG A 107 16.97 12.19 -16.21
CA ARG A 107 16.57 12.63 -17.55
C ARG A 107 15.07 12.43 -17.69
N PRO A 108 14.25 13.44 -17.32
CA PRO A 108 12.82 13.31 -17.35
C PRO A 108 12.35 13.04 -18.77
N LYS A 109 11.75 11.88 -18.98
CA LYS A 109 10.96 11.62 -20.19
C LYS A 109 9.54 12.03 -19.88
N TRP A 110 8.95 12.80 -20.79
CA TRP A 110 7.56 13.22 -20.68
C TRP A 110 6.65 12.02 -20.97
N SER A 111 6.43 11.20 -19.94
CA SER A 111 5.72 9.92 -20.03
C SER A 111 4.76 9.74 -18.87
N ARG A 112 3.58 9.17 -19.16
CA ARG A 112 2.62 8.73 -18.17
C ARG A 112 3.09 7.42 -17.51
N GLY A 113 2.89 7.29 -16.20
CA GLY A 113 3.21 6.08 -15.45
C GLY A 113 4.60 6.09 -14.82
N SER A 114 5.24 7.27 -14.67
CA SER A 114 6.55 7.45 -14.03
C SER A 114 6.46 7.38 -12.50
N TYR A 115 5.76 6.38 -11.98
CA TYR A 115 5.58 6.12 -10.55
C TYR A 115 5.59 4.62 -10.29
N VAL A 116 5.69 4.22 -9.04
CA VAL A 116 5.53 2.84 -8.59
C VAL A 116 4.44 2.77 -7.54
N CYS A 117 3.60 1.74 -7.59
CA CYS A 117 2.63 1.48 -6.52
C CYS A 117 3.23 0.48 -5.54
N ILE A 118 3.39 0.92 -4.28
CA ILE A 118 3.93 0.12 -3.18
C ILE A 118 2.77 -0.23 -2.24
N CYS A 119 2.77 -1.41 -1.63
CA CYS A 119 1.72 -1.77 -0.68
C CYS A 119 1.69 -0.80 0.50
N ARG A 120 0.48 -0.42 0.93
CA ARG A 120 0.29 0.38 2.15
C ARG A 120 0.69 -0.45 3.38
N PRO A 121 1.06 0.20 4.49
CA PRO A 121 1.19 -0.49 5.78
C PRO A 121 -0.07 -1.30 6.10
N GLY A 122 0.11 -2.53 6.57
CA GLY A 122 -0.98 -3.49 6.79
C GLY A 122 -1.36 -4.31 5.57
N PHE A 123 -0.66 -4.15 4.44
CA PHE A 123 -0.84 -4.97 3.24
C PHE A 123 0.49 -5.55 2.76
N TYR A 124 0.45 -6.70 2.09
CA TYR A 124 1.59 -7.36 1.48
C TYR A 124 1.32 -7.77 0.04
N MET A 125 2.39 -8.04 -0.70
CA MET A 125 2.34 -8.49 -2.08
C MET A 125 2.45 -10.01 -2.15
N GLU A 126 1.58 -10.66 -2.92
CA GLU A 126 1.64 -12.12 -3.10
C GLU A 126 2.93 -12.53 -3.82
N GLN A 127 3.30 -11.80 -4.87
CA GLN A 127 4.47 -12.09 -5.71
C GLN A 127 5.68 -11.25 -5.30
N HIS A 128 6.61 -11.90 -4.60
CA HIS A 128 7.58 -11.29 -3.67
C HIS A 128 8.71 -10.40 -4.21
N GLN A 129 8.69 -9.92 -5.47
CA GLN A 129 9.94 -9.42 -6.04
C GLN A 129 9.90 -8.11 -6.84
N VAL A 130 8.74 -7.55 -7.18
CA VAL A 130 8.74 -6.30 -7.97
C VAL A 130 7.57 -5.39 -7.57
N PRO A 131 7.82 -4.13 -7.16
CA PRO A 131 6.75 -3.16 -6.98
C PRO A 131 5.98 -2.95 -8.29
N PHE A 132 4.70 -2.61 -8.21
CA PHE A 132 3.89 -2.43 -9.42
C PHE A 132 4.36 -1.17 -10.17
N LEU A 133 4.98 -1.37 -11.33
CA LEU A 133 5.41 -0.28 -12.20
C LEU A 133 4.18 0.47 -12.72
N GLY A 134 4.17 1.80 -12.54
CA GLY A 134 3.06 2.66 -12.91
C GLY A 134 2.70 2.57 -14.39
N SER A 135 3.68 2.40 -15.28
CA SER A 135 3.44 2.18 -16.72
C SER A 135 2.57 0.95 -17.01
N ILE A 136 2.78 -0.15 -16.27
CA ILE A 136 2.00 -1.39 -16.43
C ILE A 136 0.62 -1.22 -15.77
N VAL A 137 0.57 -0.57 -14.60
CA VAL A 137 -0.68 -0.26 -13.90
C VAL A 137 -1.61 0.59 -14.76
N GLU A 138 -1.07 1.60 -15.45
CA GLU A 138 -1.81 2.48 -16.36
C GLU A 138 -2.35 1.73 -17.57
N ALA A 139 -1.56 0.83 -18.16
CA ALA A 139 -2.00 -0.03 -19.26
C ALA A 139 -3.13 -0.98 -18.82
N ALA A 140 -2.96 -1.66 -17.69
CA ALA A 140 -3.97 -2.56 -17.14
C ALA A 140 -5.26 -1.81 -16.74
N TRP A 141 -5.13 -0.58 -16.21
CA TRP A 141 -6.28 0.26 -15.90
C TRP A 141 -7.04 0.69 -17.16
N LEU A 142 -6.33 1.00 -18.25
CA LEU A 142 -6.95 1.33 -19.53
C LEU A 142 -7.71 0.15 -20.12
N GLU A 143 -7.13 -1.05 -20.12
CA GLU A 143 -7.81 -2.30 -20.54
C GLU A 143 -9.07 -2.58 -19.72
N ARG A 144 -9.04 -2.27 -18.41
CA ARG A 144 -10.21 -2.35 -17.56
C ARG A 144 -11.27 -1.33 -17.97
N ALA A 145 -10.87 -0.09 -18.25
CA ALA A 145 -11.78 0.99 -18.63
C ALA A 145 -12.47 0.73 -19.98
N THR A 146 -11.83 0.00 -20.89
CA THR A 146 -12.42 -0.46 -22.16
C THR A 146 -13.28 -1.71 -22.02
N ASN A 147 -13.55 -2.19 -20.79
CA ASN A 147 -14.29 -3.42 -20.46
C ASN A 147 -13.67 -4.71 -21.03
N GLU A 148 -12.36 -4.73 -21.27
CA GLU A 148 -11.69 -5.86 -21.90
C GLU A 148 -11.00 -6.80 -20.90
N SER A 149 -10.73 -6.39 -19.65
CA SER A 149 -10.09 -7.28 -18.66
C SER A 149 -10.35 -6.96 -17.18
N SER A 150 -10.38 -8.00 -16.32
CA SER A 150 -10.37 -7.87 -14.84
C SER A 150 -8.97 -7.83 -14.24
N LYS A 151 -7.92 -8.01 -15.06
CA LYS A 151 -6.52 -8.16 -14.63
C LYS A 151 -6.04 -7.07 -13.67
N TYR A 152 -6.49 -5.83 -13.89
CA TYR A 152 -6.19 -4.71 -13.00
C TYR A 152 -6.61 -5.01 -11.55
N ASN A 153 -7.84 -5.49 -11.35
CA ASN A 153 -8.35 -5.77 -10.01
C ASN A 153 -7.70 -6.99 -9.39
N ASP A 154 -7.34 -8.00 -10.19
CA ASP A 154 -6.87 -9.28 -9.66
C ASP A 154 -5.38 -9.25 -9.32
N HIS A 155 -4.57 -8.53 -10.11
CA HIS A 155 -3.10 -8.58 -10.01
C HIS A 155 -2.42 -7.33 -9.46
N PHE A 156 -3.08 -6.17 -9.43
CA PHE A 156 -2.48 -4.90 -8.98
C PHE A 156 -2.99 -4.47 -7.61
N LEU A 157 -3.47 -5.43 -6.80
CA LEU A 157 -3.84 -5.22 -5.40
C LEU A 157 -2.81 -5.85 -4.47
N CYS A 158 -2.68 -5.28 -3.28
CA CYS A 158 -2.03 -5.92 -2.14
C CYS A 158 -3.08 -6.57 -1.23
N LEU A 159 -2.70 -7.67 -0.58
CA LEU A 159 -3.52 -8.43 0.35
C LEU A 159 -3.33 -7.93 1.78
N PRO A 160 -4.38 -7.95 2.62
CA PRO A 160 -4.26 -7.50 4.00
C PRO A 160 -3.38 -8.47 4.81
N CYS A 161 -2.59 -7.91 5.72
CA CYS A 161 -1.82 -8.66 6.71
C CYS A 161 -2.74 -9.41 7.68
N ALA A 162 -2.20 -10.46 8.29
CA ALA A 162 -2.85 -11.12 9.41
C ALA A 162 -3.05 -10.16 10.59
N GLU A 163 -4.07 -10.41 11.40
CA GLU A 163 -4.37 -9.58 12.58
C GLU A 163 -3.16 -9.50 13.53
N GLY A 164 -2.92 -8.29 14.05
CA GLY A 164 -1.88 -8.05 15.05
C GLY A 164 -0.54 -7.53 14.53
N CYS A 165 -0.35 -7.33 13.22
CA CYS A 165 0.84 -6.66 12.69
C CYS A 165 0.54 -5.44 11.83
N LYS A 166 1.47 -4.47 11.88
CA LYS A 166 1.46 -3.26 11.05
C LYS A 166 2.13 -3.46 9.69
N THR A 167 3.09 -4.38 9.60
CA THR A 167 3.83 -4.69 8.37
C THR A 167 4.05 -6.19 8.31
N CYS A 168 3.81 -6.80 7.16
CA CYS A 168 4.05 -8.21 6.93
C CYS A 168 4.61 -8.42 5.53
N GLU A 169 5.45 -9.45 5.38
CA GLU A 169 5.97 -9.83 4.06
C GLU A 169 5.04 -10.82 3.37
N GLY A 170 4.21 -11.56 4.11
CA GLY A 170 3.36 -12.62 3.56
C GLY A 170 2.15 -12.94 4.45
N PRO A 171 1.43 -14.06 4.17
CA PRO A 171 0.27 -14.50 4.94
C PRO A 171 0.62 -15.06 6.33
N LYS A 172 1.85 -14.84 6.82
CA LYS A 172 2.30 -15.42 8.08
C LYS A 172 1.55 -14.77 9.25
N PRO A 173 1.04 -15.57 10.20
CA PRO A 173 0.36 -15.02 11.36
C PRO A 173 1.36 -14.29 12.24
N CYS A 174 1.02 -13.06 12.62
CA CYS A 174 1.86 -12.21 13.46
C CYS A 174 1.69 -12.52 14.95
N LEU A 175 0.50 -12.98 15.33
CA LEU A 175 0.23 -13.56 16.63
C LEU A 175 0.45 -15.07 16.57
N ALA A 176 1.09 -15.62 17.60
CA ALA A 176 1.22 -17.07 17.73
C ALA A 176 -0.17 -17.70 17.66
N GLN A 177 -0.37 -18.63 16.71
CA GLN A 177 -1.63 -19.34 16.64
C GLN A 177 -1.72 -20.30 17.82
N TYR A 178 -2.51 -19.90 18.82
CA TYR A 178 -2.80 -20.73 19.97
C TYR A 178 -3.76 -21.84 19.55
N ASN A 179 -3.20 -23.03 19.28
CA ASN A 179 -4.01 -24.23 19.07
C ASN A 179 -4.65 -24.64 20.40
N TRP A 180 -5.83 -24.07 20.67
CA TRP A 180 -6.67 -24.41 21.82
C TRP A 180 -6.81 -25.93 22.05
N PRO A 181 -7.00 -26.76 21.01
CA PRO A 181 -7.09 -28.22 21.21
C PRO A 181 -5.81 -28.83 21.77
N CYS A 182 -4.65 -28.48 21.23
CA CYS A 182 -3.36 -29.00 21.72
C CYS A 182 -3.11 -28.59 23.17
N ARG A 183 -3.42 -27.33 23.52
CA ARG A 183 -3.25 -26.81 24.87
C ARG A 183 -4.19 -27.50 25.87
N ILE A 184 -5.46 -27.69 25.51
CA ILE A 184 -6.44 -28.39 26.34
C ILE A 184 -6.04 -29.86 26.52
N ILE A 185 -5.56 -30.53 25.47
CA ILE A 185 -5.08 -31.91 25.58
C ILE A 185 -3.90 -31.99 26.56
N LEU A 186 -2.89 -31.12 26.42
CA LEU A 186 -1.74 -31.10 27.32
C LEU A 186 -2.15 -30.81 28.77
N LEU A 187 -3.06 -29.87 28.99
CA LEU A 187 -3.58 -29.53 30.32
C LEU A 187 -4.41 -30.66 30.93
N SER A 188 -5.21 -31.37 30.13
CA SER A 188 -5.98 -32.52 30.59
C SER A 188 -5.09 -33.69 31.01
N ILE A 189 -4.01 -33.95 30.27
CA ILE A 189 -3.04 -35.01 30.58
C ILE A 189 -2.28 -34.66 31.86
N SER A 190 -1.85 -33.41 32.04
CA SER A 190 -1.15 -33.00 33.26
C SER A 190 -2.08 -33.04 34.48
N ALA A 191 -3.31 -32.54 34.37
CA ALA A 191 -4.29 -32.55 35.45
C ALA A 191 -4.68 -33.97 35.88
N THR A 192 -4.89 -34.89 34.92
CA THR A 192 -5.17 -36.30 35.22
C THR A 192 -3.98 -36.98 35.91
N CYS A 193 -2.75 -36.68 35.51
CA CYS A 193 -1.56 -37.21 36.16
C CYS A 193 -1.41 -36.70 37.61
N VAL A 194 -1.70 -35.41 37.86
CA VAL A 194 -1.75 -34.85 39.22
C VAL A 194 -2.82 -35.54 40.07
N ALA A 195 -4.03 -35.75 39.55
CA ALA A 195 -5.09 -36.43 40.28
C ALA A 195 -4.71 -37.89 40.63
N LEU A 196 -4.11 -38.62 39.69
CA LEU A 196 -3.64 -39.99 39.92
C LEU A 196 -2.50 -40.05 40.95
N THR A 197 -1.51 -39.15 40.86
CA THR A 197 -0.39 -39.11 41.81
C THR A 197 -0.85 -38.76 43.23
N LEU A 198 -1.77 -37.80 43.39
CA LEU A 198 -2.39 -37.50 44.70
C LEU A 198 -3.22 -38.68 45.23
N GLY A 199 -3.97 -39.36 44.36
CA GLY A 199 -4.70 -40.58 44.72
C GLY A 199 -3.77 -41.71 45.20
N LEU A 200 -2.63 -41.89 44.52
CA LEU A 200 -1.60 -42.84 44.93
C LEU A 200 -0.96 -42.46 46.28
N VAL A 201 -0.68 -41.18 46.53
CA VAL A 201 -0.19 -40.69 47.82
C VAL A 201 -1.19 -41.02 48.94
N ALA A 202 -2.48 -40.72 48.73
CA ALA A 202 -3.53 -41.04 49.69
C ALA A 202 -3.64 -42.56 49.93
N TYR A 203 -3.57 -43.36 48.87
CA TYR A 203 -3.60 -44.82 48.94
C TYR A 203 -2.41 -45.38 49.75
N VAL A 204 -1.20 -44.93 49.46
CA VAL A 204 0.03 -45.32 50.19
C VAL A 204 -0.06 -44.91 51.65
N PHE A 205 -0.57 -43.71 51.94
CA PHE A 205 -0.73 -43.23 53.32
C PHE A 205 -1.74 -44.08 54.11
N HIS A 206 -2.87 -44.44 53.50
CA HIS A 206 -3.88 -45.30 54.11
C HIS A 206 -3.33 -46.72 54.37
N HIS A 207 -2.64 -47.31 53.39
CA HIS A 207 -2.15 -48.68 53.43
C HIS A 207 -0.70 -48.84 53.93
N ARG A 208 -0.15 -47.82 54.60
CA ARG A 208 1.22 -47.80 55.14
C ARG A 208 1.61 -48.96 56.07
N ARG A 209 0.64 -49.75 56.54
CA ARG A 209 0.85 -50.93 57.40
C ARG A 209 0.95 -52.26 56.67
N LEU A 210 0.78 -52.30 55.35
CA LEU A 210 0.96 -53.54 54.58
C LEU A 210 2.46 -53.90 54.49
N LYS A 211 2.77 -55.19 54.60
CA LYS A 211 4.15 -55.72 54.63
C LYS A 211 4.98 -55.27 53.42
N VAL A 212 4.36 -55.19 52.25
CA VAL A 212 5.01 -54.79 50.99
C VAL A 212 5.52 -53.34 51.05
N PHE A 213 4.71 -52.39 51.52
CA PHE A 213 5.12 -50.98 51.63
C PHE A 213 6.15 -50.73 52.74
N LYS A 214 6.17 -51.58 53.77
CA LYS A 214 7.12 -51.48 54.88
C LYS A 214 8.57 -51.75 54.45
N VAL A 215 8.77 -52.60 53.44
CA VAL A 215 10.10 -52.93 52.88
C VAL A 215 10.67 -51.76 52.06
N ALA A 216 9.82 -51.03 51.33
CA ALA A 216 10.22 -49.98 50.40
C ALA A 216 10.33 -48.56 51.02
N SER A 217 10.10 -48.42 52.33
CA SER A 217 9.99 -47.13 53.04
C SER A 217 8.87 -46.22 52.52
N PRO A 218 7.71 -46.16 53.19
CA PRO A 218 6.55 -45.39 52.71
C PRO A 218 6.79 -43.87 52.68
N ILE A 219 7.74 -43.35 53.47
CA ILE A 219 8.10 -41.93 53.47
C ILE A 219 8.79 -41.55 52.16
N PHE A 220 9.71 -42.39 51.68
CA PHE A 220 10.45 -42.14 50.45
C PHE A 220 9.51 -42.14 49.22
N LEU A 221 8.55 -43.07 49.18
CA LEU A 221 7.55 -43.16 48.13
C LEU A 221 6.62 -41.94 48.08
N CYS A 222 6.23 -41.40 49.24
CA CYS A 222 5.41 -40.18 49.27
C CYS A 222 6.17 -38.94 48.78
N ILE A 223 7.47 -38.81 49.10
CA ILE A 223 8.29 -37.68 48.65
C ILE A 223 8.46 -37.70 47.13
N THR A 224 8.71 -38.87 46.53
CA THR A 224 8.86 -38.99 45.07
C THR A 224 7.55 -38.68 44.34
N LEU A 225 6.42 -39.20 44.83
CA LEU A 225 5.10 -38.91 44.26
C LEU A 225 4.71 -37.43 44.39
N LEU A 226 5.06 -36.79 45.51
CA LEU A 226 4.85 -35.36 45.70
C LEU A 226 5.71 -34.53 44.72
N GLY A 227 6.96 -34.93 44.50
CA GLY A 227 7.83 -34.32 43.49
C GLY A 227 7.25 -34.44 42.07
N CYS A 228 6.73 -35.60 41.71
CA CYS A 228 6.01 -35.79 40.43
C CYS A 228 4.79 -34.86 40.32
N ALA A 229 3.97 -34.76 41.37
CA ALA A 229 2.80 -33.89 41.37
C ALA A 229 3.19 -32.40 41.18
N ILE A 230 4.24 -31.93 41.87
CA ILE A 230 4.73 -30.55 41.74
C ILE A 230 5.21 -30.26 40.31
N MET A 231 6.00 -31.18 39.70
CA MET A 231 6.45 -31.00 38.31
C MET A 231 5.30 -30.87 37.31
N TYR A 232 4.23 -31.67 37.48
CA TYR A 232 3.06 -31.57 36.60
C TYR A 232 2.20 -30.33 36.87
N LEU A 233 2.21 -29.80 38.10
CA LEU A 233 1.54 -28.55 38.46
C LEU A 233 2.22 -27.32 37.85
N GLU A 234 3.56 -27.28 37.79
CA GLU A 234 4.30 -26.20 37.12
C GLU A 234 3.90 -26.05 35.65
N MET A 235 3.77 -27.18 34.94
CA MET A 235 3.30 -27.20 33.56
C MET A 235 1.86 -26.69 33.42
N ALA A 236 1.01 -26.90 34.42
CA ALA A 236 -0.35 -26.37 34.42
C ALA A 236 -0.39 -24.85 34.74
N ALA A 237 0.53 -24.35 35.56
CA ALA A 237 0.58 -22.94 35.98
C ALA A 237 1.14 -21.99 34.90
N ILE A 238 1.95 -22.50 33.98
CA ILE A 238 2.48 -21.73 32.83
C ILE A 238 1.38 -21.48 31.76
N PHE A 239 0.32 -22.28 31.76
CA PHE A 239 -0.82 -22.14 30.86
C PHE A 239 -1.94 -21.29 31.46
#